data_AF-A0A2B5CH88-F1
#
_entry.id   AF-A0A2B5CH88-F1
#
_cell.length_a   1.000
_cell.length_b   1.000
_cell.length_c   1.000
_cell.angle_alpha   90.00
_cell.angle_beta   90.00
_cell.angle_gamma   90.00
#
_symmetry.space_group_name_H-M   'P 1'
#
loop_
_entity.id
_entity.type
_entity.pdbx_description
1 polymer ?
#
loop_
_entity_poly.entity_id
_entity_poly.type
_entity_poly.pdbx_seq_one_letter_code
_entity_poly.pdbx_strand_id
1 'polypeptide(L)'
;MYFAFYSCVVLVNAMLYLKGWLLPKTPDYLVIFLFSIPTFLVARNGPRIIGRYSELTFYTMLWIPLFFLIPLKENGSWMPFFPLLKDGWKPIFTAVPTTIFAYLGFDIAFFLYPFLQKKQYAVHGMVIANTLTMLFYLFATFVCFAYFSPDSITQFNQPVLNLLKVIEFRFLERFDMILLALYLPVVSTAWIPTIYCAVFCSSQLLGKQDHSSHVVILLLLIIGFIFWTHPSWNEAEIWQQVLSNAGLGLTYILPIILWLYCCLYEKFRQGRIH
;
A
#
# COMPACT_ATOMS: atom_id res chain seq x y z
N MET A 1 -7.04 -15.18 -4.06
CA MET A 1 -7.20 -15.09 -2.60
C MET A 1 -6.25 -14.06 -2.00
N TYR A 2 -4.93 -14.20 -2.15
CA TYR A 2 -3.94 -13.22 -1.65
C TYR A 2 -4.27 -11.77 -2.02
N PHE A 3 -4.44 -11.44 -3.31
CA PHE A 3 -4.76 -10.06 -3.73
C PHE A 3 -6.10 -9.53 -3.18
N ALA A 4 -7.10 -10.41 -3.00
CA ALA A 4 -8.37 -10.02 -2.41
C ALA A 4 -8.20 -9.66 -0.93
N PHE A 5 -7.47 -10.50 -0.19
CA PHE A 5 -7.13 -10.24 1.21
C PHE A 5 -6.28 -8.98 1.35
N TYR A 6 -5.26 -8.80 0.49
CA TYR A 6 -4.45 -7.59 0.42
C TYR A 6 -5.33 -6.34 0.28
N SER A 7 -6.22 -6.32 -0.72
CA SER A 7 -7.10 -5.18 -0.95
C SER A 7 -8.05 -4.91 0.22
N CYS A 8 -8.56 -5.96 0.87
CA CYS A 8 -9.41 -5.83 2.06
C CYS A 8 -8.64 -5.18 3.21
N VAL A 9 -7.42 -5.64 3.51
CA VAL A 9 -6.58 -5.07 4.57
C VAL A 9 -6.27 -3.60 4.31
N VAL A 10 -5.92 -3.22 3.08
CA VAL A 10 -5.64 -1.82 2.75
C VAL A 10 -6.90 -0.96 2.85
N LEU A 11 -8.06 -1.44 2.39
CA LEU A 11 -9.34 -0.74 2.52
C LEU A 11 -9.75 -0.53 3.99
N VAL A 12 -9.60 -1.56 4.82
CA VAL A 12 -9.89 -1.50 6.27
C VAL A 12 -8.98 -0.49 6.95
N ASN A 13 -7.69 -0.49 6.63
CA ASN A 13 -6.76 0.52 7.14
C ASN A 13 -7.17 1.94 6.72
N ALA A 14 -7.43 2.16 5.42
CA ALA A 14 -7.88 3.46 4.92
C ALA A 14 -9.17 3.93 5.62
N MET A 15 -10.11 3.01 5.87
CA MET A 15 -11.34 3.28 6.60
C MET A 15 -11.07 3.67 8.06
N LEU A 16 -10.23 2.93 8.77
CA LEU A 16 -9.86 3.23 10.15
C LEU A 16 -9.19 4.60 10.28
N TYR A 17 -8.27 4.93 9.36
CA TYR A 17 -7.66 6.26 9.27
C TYR A 17 -8.67 7.36 8.98
N LEU A 18 -9.58 7.15 8.01
CA LEU A 18 -10.58 8.16 7.69
C LEU A 18 -11.54 8.38 8.85
N LYS A 19 -11.96 7.32 9.54
CA LYS A 19 -12.85 7.42 10.70
C LYS A 19 -12.19 8.08 11.89
N GLY A 20 -10.96 7.71 12.24
CA GLY A 20 -10.30 8.27 13.42
C GLY A 20 -10.00 9.77 13.31
N TRP A 21 -9.92 10.32 12.09
CA TRP A 21 -9.48 11.71 11.86
C TRP A 21 -10.55 12.60 11.20
N LEU A 22 -11.31 12.08 10.23
CA LEU A 22 -12.26 12.87 9.44
C LEU A 22 -13.73 12.54 9.77
N LEU A 23 -14.09 11.26 9.81
CA LEU A 23 -15.48 10.78 9.84
C LEU A 23 -15.77 9.85 11.05
N PRO A 24 -15.57 10.29 12.30
CA PRO A 24 -15.65 9.40 13.48
C PRO A 24 -17.04 8.83 13.73
N LYS A 25 -18.09 9.55 13.31
CA LYS A 25 -19.49 9.14 13.49
C LYS A 25 -20.04 8.29 12.34
N THR A 26 -19.27 8.10 11.26
CA THR A 26 -19.74 7.35 10.09
C THR A 26 -19.54 5.84 10.31
N PRO A 27 -20.57 5.01 10.06
CA PRO A 27 -20.45 3.55 10.07
C PRO A 27 -19.38 3.01 9.10
N ASP A 28 -18.72 1.92 9.48
CA ASP A 28 -17.61 1.30 8.73
C ASP A 28 -17.99 0.93 7.29
N TYR A 29 -19.12 0.21 7.14
CA TYR A 29 -19.60 -0.26 5.85
C TYR A 29 -19.96 0.89 4.90
N LEU A 30 -20.39 2.06 5.41
CA LEU A 30 -20.68 3.22 4.59
C LEU A 30 -19.41 3.85 4.03
N VAL A 31 -18.33 3.92 4.82
CA VAL A 31 -17.03 4.42 4.34
C VAL A 31 -16.48 3.52 3.24
N ILE A 32 -16.55 2.20 3.43
CA ILE A 32 -16.10 1.23 2.41
C ILE A 32 -16.98 1.29 1.16
N PHE A 33 -18.29 1.47 1.32
CA PHE A 33 -19.19 1.68 0.19
C PHE A 33 -18.78 2.93 -0.61
N LEU A 34 -18.44 4.04 0.05
CA LEU A 34 -17.95 5.24 -0.63
C LEU A 34 -16.63 4.99 -1.37
N PHE A 35 -15.70 4.23 -0.78
CA PHE A 35 -14.46 3.82 -1.46
C PHE A 35 -14.70 2.89 -2.65
N SER A 36 -15.77 2.10 -2.60
CA SER A 36 -16.12 1.13 -3.64
C SER A 36 -16.55 1.81 -4.94
N ILE A 37 -17.12 3.01 -4.89
CA ILE A 37 -17.56 3.77 -6.08
C ILE A 37 -16.39 4.07 -7.03
N PRO A 38 -15.35 4.85 -6.63
CA PRO A 38 -14.21 5.12 -7.51
C PRO A 38 -13.43 3.84 -7.86
N THR A 39 -13.36 2.89 -6.91
CA THR A 39 -12.72 1.60 -7.13
C THR A 39 -13.37 0.83 -8.28
N PHE A 40 -14.70 0.75 -8.31
CA PHE A 40 -15.44 0.11 -9.40
C PHE A 40 -15.20 0.81 -10.73
N LEU A 41 -15.24 2.15 -10.74
CA LEU A 41 -15.03 2.95 -11.96
C LEU A 41 -13.65 2.72 -12.58
N VAL A 42 -12.60 2.56 -11.77
CA VAL A 42 -11.25 2.34 -12.28
C VAL A 42 -10.98 0.87 -12.59
N ALA A 43 -11.30 -0.04 -11.66
CA ALA A 43 -10.93 -1.46 -11.75
C ALA A 43 -11.63 -2.20 -12.90
N ARG A 44 -12.85 -1.81 -13.29
CA ARG A 44 -13.59 -2.47 -14.39
C ARG A 44 -13.01 -2.22 -15.78
N ASN A 45 -12.17 -1.19 -15.94
CA ASN A 45 -11.70 -0.74 -17.24
C ASN A 45 -10.31 -1.29 -17.61
N GLY A 46 -9.82 -2.28 -16.84
CA GLY A 46 -8.57 -2.98 -17.12
C GLY A 46 -7.30 -2.19 -16.79
N PRO A 47 -6.13 -2.78 -17.08
CA PRO A 47 -4.82 -2.32 -16.57
C PRO A 47 -4.40 -0.99 -17.18
N ARG A 48 -4.89 -0.65 -18.39
CA ARG A 48 -4.58 0.63 -19.04
C ARG A 48 -5.18 1.82 -18.29
N ILE A 49 -6.42 1.71 -17.82
CA ILE A 49 -7.06 2.78 -17.04
C ILE A 49 -6.47 2.84 -15.63
N ILE A 50 -6.16 1.70 -15.02
CA ILE A 50 -5.46 1.64 -13.73
C ILE A 50 -4.11 2.34 -13.82
N GLY A 51 -3.30 2.06 -14.85
CA GLY A 51 -2.02 2.72 -15.06
C GLY A 51 -2.13 4.24 -15.22
N ARG A 52 -3.10 4.72 -16.03
CA ARG A 52 -3.39 6.16 -16.18
C ARG A 52 -3.83 6.81 -14.88
N TYR A 53 -4.65 6.12 -14.10
CA TYR A 53 -5.10 6.59 -12.80
C TYR A 53 -3.95 6.71 -11.79
N SER A 54 -3.07 5.71 -11.73
CA SER A 54 -1.86 5.74 -10.91
C SER A 54 -0.90 6.86 -11.34
N GLU A 55 -0.71 7.05 -12.64
CA GLU A 55 0.12 8.13 -13.19
C GLU A 55 -0.43 9.52 -12.84
N LEU A 56 -1.74 9.74 -13.06
CA LEU A 56 -2.41 10.98 -12.72
C LEU A 56 -2.28 11.28 -11.22
N THR A 57 -2.55 10.29 -10.38
CA THR A 57 -2.45 10.42 -8.92
C THR A 57 -1.02 10.74 -8.50
N PHE A 58 -0.02 10.07 -9.09
CA PHE A 58 1.39 10.32 -8.79
C PHE A 58 1.79 11.77 -9.06
N TYR A 59 1.52 12.29 -10.26
CA TYR A 59 1.89 13.68 -10.60
C TYR A 59 1.06 14.71 -9.83
N THR A 60 -0.21 14.44 -9.59
CA THR A 60 -1.10 15.35 -8.84
C THR A 60 -0.68 15.45 -7.38
N MET A 61 -0.06 14.41 -6.81
CA MET A 61 0.28 14.34 -5.37
C MET A 61 1.76 14.54 -5.09
N LEU A 62 2.57 14.84 -6.11
CA LEU A 62 4.03 15.01 -5.99
C LEU A 62 4.44 16.13 -5.02
N TRP A 63 3.57 17.10 -4.77
CA TRP A 63 3.81 18.24 -3.89
C TRP A 63 3.49 17.96 -2.40
N ILE A 64 2.75 16.89 -2.08
CA ILE A 64 2.39 16.54 -0.68
C ILE A 64 3.62 16.45 0.24
N PRO A 65 4.76 15.84 -0.16
CA PRO A 65 5.95 15.77 0.69
C PRO A 65 6.48 17.14 1.14
N LEU A 66 6.19 18.22 0.40
CA LEU A 66 6.66 19.57 0.75
C LEU A 66 6.03 20.08 2.06
N PHE A 67 4.85 19.61 2.45
CA PHE A 67 4.24 19.98 3.73
C PHE A 67 5.01 19.49 4.94
N PHE A 68 5.73 18.37 4.81
CA PHE A 68 6.56 17.84 5.88
C PHE A 68 7.71 18.80 6.25
N LEU A 69 8.06 19.74 5.36
CA LEU A 69 9.09 20.74 5.62
C LEU A 69 8.62 21.85 6.57
N ILE A 70 7.31 22.08 6.72
CA ILE A 70 6.78 23.15 7.59
C ILE A 70 7.06 22.82 9.07
N PRO A 71 6.64 21.67 9.63
CA PRO A 71 6.93 21.34 11.02
C PRO A 71 8.43 21.21 11.30
N LEU A 72 9.20 20.76 10.31
CA LEU A 72 10.66 20.64 10.41
C LEU A 72 11.33 22.01 10.58
N LYS A 73 10.81 23.06 9.93
CA LYS A 73 11.37 24.41 10.03
C LYS A 73 11.09 25.05 11.39
N GLU A 74 9.93 24.78 11.98
CA GLU A 74 9.51 25.43 13.22
C GLU A 74 10.19 24.82 14.45
N ASN A 75 10.14 23.48 14.57
CA ASN A 75 10.58 22.78 15.78
C ASN A 75 11.52 21.59 15.49
N GLY A 76 11.98 21.42 14.25
CA GLY A 76 12.88 20.33 13.88
C GLY A 76 14.26 20.47 14.54
N SER A 77 14.67 19.46 15.29
CA SER A 77 16.02 19.37 15.85
C SER A 77 16.77 18.18 15.26
N TRP A 78 18.05 18.39 14.92
CA TRP A 78 18.92 17.31 14.40
C TRP A 78 19.70 16.60 15.52
N MET A 79 19.65 17.14 16.74
CA MET A 79 20.27 16.56 17.93
C MET A 79 19.85 15.09 18.18
N PRO A 80 18.58 14.70 18.02
CA PRO A 80 18.12 13.34 18.34
C PRO A 80 18.67 12.24 17.42
N PHE A 81 19.30 12.58 16.30
CA PHE A 81 19.93 11.59 15.41
C PHE A 81 21.23 11.02 15.97
N PHE A 82 21.85 11.69 16.92
CA PHE A 82 23.13 11.27 17.50
C PHE A 82 22.95 10.82 18.96
N PRO A 83 23.60 9.73 19.37
CA PRO A 83 24.52 8.87 18.61
C PRO A 83 23.81 7.84 17.72
N LEU A 84 24.30 7.69 16.48
CA LEU A 84 23.86 6.62 15.57
C LEU A 84 24.31 5.25 16.10
N LEU A 85 23.48 4.21 15.91
CA LEU A 85 23.79 2.82 16.28
C LEU A 85 24.12 2.59 17.77
N LYS A 86 23.53 3.37 18.68
CA LYS A 86 23.78 3.27 20.14
C LYS A 86 23.68 1.84 20.68
N ASP A 87 22.69 1.08 20.21
CA ASP A 87 22.40 -0.28 20.65
C ASP A 87 22.94 -1.38 19.70
N GLY A 88 23.83 -0.98 18.78
CA GLY A 88 24.46 -1.86 17.80
C GLY A 88 23.54 -2.29 16.65
N TRP A 89 23.91 -3.39 15.98
CA TRP A 89 23.23 -3.88 14.77
C TRP A 89 21.99 -4.73 15.03
N LYS A 90 21.88 -5.33 16.23
CA LYS A 90 20.78 -6.25 16.55
C LYS A 90 19.40 -5.59 16.39
N PRO A 91 19.15 -4.37 16.90
CA PRO A 91 17.86 -3.70 16.73
C PRO A 91 17.49 -3.45 15.26
N ILE A 92 18.49 -3.19 14.40
CA ILE A 92 18.25 -2.98 12.97
C ILE A 92 17.67 -4.24 12.34
N PHE A 93 18.31 -5.39 12.54
CA PHE A 93 17.85 -6.65 11.95
C PHE A 93 16.49 -7.08 12.51
N THR A 94 16.19 -6.76 13.78
CA THR A 94 14.86 -7.03 14.36
C THR A 94 13.79 -6.08 13.86
N ALA A 95 14.15 -4.89 13.37
CA ALA A 95 13.21 -3.92 12.81
C ALA A 95 12.90 -4.17 11.32
N VAL A 96 13.79 -4.84 10.57
CA VAL A 96 13.55 -5.15 9.14
C VAL A 96 12.18 -5.82 8.91
N PRO A 97 11.77 -6.85 9.67
CA PRO A 97 10.47 -7.50 9.48
C PRO A 97 9.26 -6.57 9.62
N THR A 98 9.34 -5.54 10.45
CA THR A 98 8.21 -4.62 10.68
C THR A 98 8.02 -3.64 9.52
N THR A 99 9.04 -3.43 8.69
CA THR A 99 8.97 -2.56 7.50
C THR A 99 8.37 -3.24 6.27
N ILE A 100 8.24 -4.57 6.30
CA ILE A 100 7.88 -5.38 5.12
C ILE A 100 6.52 -4.97 4.58
N PHE A 101 5.53 -4.76 5.46
CA PHE A 101 4.19 -4.35 5.07
C PHE A 101 4.21 -3.11 4.15
N ALA A 102 5.05 -2.12 4.47
CA ALA A 102 5.14 -0.87 3.71
C ALA A 102 5.70 -1.08 2.30
N TYR A 103 6.47 -2.14 2.07
CA TYR A 103 7.05 -2.46 0.76
C TYR A 103 6.28 -3.55 0.00
N LEU A 104 5.23 -4.15 0.58
CA LEU A 104 4.42 -5.13 -0.14
C LEU A 104 3.71 -4.50 -1.35
N GLY A 105 3.35 -5.34 -2.32
CA GLY A 105 2.64 -4.92 -3.53
C GLY A 105 3.53 -4.84 -4.76
N PHE A 106 4.85 -4.91 -4.63
CA PHE A 106 5.74 -5.01 -5.79
C PHE A 106 5.54 -6.31 -6.59
N ASP A 107 5.00 -7.35 -5.95
CA ASP A 107 4.62 -8.62 -6.58
C ASP A 107 3.56 -8.45 -7.69
N ILE A 108 2.80 -7.35 -7.67
CA ILE A 108 1.86 -7.02 -8.75
C ILE A 108 2.56 -6.81 -10.10
N ALA A 109 3.85 -6.46 -10.09
CA ALA A 109 4.61 -6.25 -11.31
C ALA A 109 4.71 -7.54 -12.14
N PHE A 110 4.81 -8.71 -11.48
CA PHE A 110 4.79 -10.01 -12.16
C PHE A 110 3.46 -10.25 -12.87
N PHE A 111 2.36 -9.84 -12.24
CA PHE A 111 1.02 -9.94 -12.81
C PHE A 111 0.80 -8.98 -13.98
N LEU A 112 1.33 -7.76 -13.89
CA LEU A 112 1.20 -6.73 -14.92
C LEU A 112 2.16 -6.92 -16.10
N TYR A 113 3.25 -7.68 -15.92
CA TYR A 113 4.30 -7.89 -16.92
C TYR A 113 3.78 -8.31 -18.31
N PRO A 114 2.82 -9.26 -18.44
CA PRO A 114 2.27 -9.66 -19.75
C PRO A 114 1.56 -8.53 -20.49
N PHE A 115 1.03 -7.54 -19.76
CA PHE A 115 0.29 -6.40 -20.32
C PHE A 115 1.19 -5.24 -20.75
N LEU A 116 2.50 -5.30 -20.49
CA LEU A 116 3.45 -4.26 -20.87
C LEU A 116 3.76 -4.29 -22.37
N GLN A 117 3.67 -3.12 -23.01
CA GLN A 117 4.08 -2.94 -24.41
C GLN A 117 5.61 -3.01 -24.58
N LYS A 118 6.37 -2.38 -23.68
CA LYS A 118 7.84 -2.33 -23.71
C LYS A 118 8.44 -3.07 -22.52
N LYS A 119 8.45 -4.40 -22.59
CA LYS A 119 8.91 -5.29 -21.51
C LYS A 119 10.37 -5.04 -21.07
N GLN A 120 11.22 -4.55 -21.96
CA GLN A 120 12.63 -4.22 -21.67
C GLN A 120 12.80 -3.17 -20.54
N TYR A 121 11.80 -2.29 -20.35
CA TYR A 121 11.84 -1.26 -19.31
C TYR A 121 11.18 -1.70 -18.00
N ALA A 122 10.65 -2.92 -17.90
CA ALA A 122 9.94 -3.38 -16.71
C ALA A 122 10.84 -3.34 -15.47
N VAL A 123 12.07 -3.86 -15.56
CA VAL A 123 13.03 -3.87 -14.44
C VAL A 123 13.44 -2.46 -14.04
N HIS A 124 13.73 -1.60 -15.03
CA HIS A 124 14.05 -0.19 -14.77
C HIS A 124 12.92 0.52 -14.03
N GLY A 125 11.67 0.32 -14.48
CA GLY A 125 10.49 0.88 -13.82
C GLY A 125 10.34 0.39 -12.37
N MET A 126 10.52 -0.91 -12.13
CA MET A 126 10.46 -1.48 -10.78
C MET A 126 11.53 -0.92 -9.85
N VAL A 127 12.78 -0.80 -10.32
CA VAL A 127 13.90 -0.26 -9.52
C VAL A 127 13.66 1.21 -9.19
N ILE A 128 13.26 2.01 -10.18
CA ILE A 128 12.97 3.44 -9.99
C ILE A 128 11.81 3.61 -9.00
N ALA A 129 10.72 2.86 -9.17
CA ALA A 129 9.56 2.94 -8.27
C ALA A 129 9.92 2.59 -6.82
N ASN A 130 10.61 1.47 -6.59
CA ASN A 130 11.02 1.07 -5.24
C ASN A 130 12.02 2.07 -4.62
N THR A 131 12.94 2.61 -5.42
CA THR A 131 13.90 3.62 -4.95
C THR A 131 13.19 4.90 -4.54
N LEU A 132 12.21 5.37 -5.32
CA LEU A 132 11.41 6.54 -4.97
C LEU A 132 10.59 6.31 -3.69
N THR A 133 9.97 5.14 -3.55
CA THR A 133 9.24 4.75 -2.33
C THR A 133 10.18 4.75 -1.11
N MET A 134 11.37 4.17 -1.26
CA MET A 134 12.38 4.14 -0.19
C MET A 134 12.82 5.54 0.22
N LEU A 135 13.11 6.42 -0.75
CA LEU A 135 13.50 7.80 -0.47
C LEU A 135 12.37 8.57 0.24
N PHE A 136 11.11 8.37 -0.17
CA PHE A 136 9.97 8.99 0.48
C PHE A 136 9.78 8.50 1.92
N TYR A 137 9.86 7.19 2.17
CA TYR A 137 9.77 6.64 3.52
C TYR A 137 10.91 7.13 4.40
N LEU A 138 12.13 7.12 3.90
CA LEU A 138 13.29 7.63 4.62
C LEU A 138 13.12 9.12 4.96
N PHE A 139 12.67 9.93 4.01
CA PHE A 139 12.36 11.35 4.23
C PHE A 139 11.30 11.53 5.32
N ALA A 140 10.17 10.82 5.23
CA ALA A 140 9.10 10.92 6.23
C ALA A 140 9.56 10.48 7.64
N THR A 141 10.35 9.41 7.74
CA THR A 141 10.93 8.94 9.00
C THR A 141 11.88 9.97 9.59
N PHE A 142 12.78 10.57 8.78
CA PHE A 142 13.68 11.60 9.26
C PHE A 142 12.93 12.84 9.76
N VAL A 143 11.91 13.30 9.03
CA VAL A 143 11.12 14.44 9.50
C VAL A 143 10.43 14.12 10.84
N CYS A 144 9.86 12.92 10.99
CA CYS A 144 9.20 12.53 12.24
C CYS A 144 10.18 12.44 13.42
N PHE A 145 11.38 11.88 13.22
CA PHE A 145 12.40 11.82 14.28
C PHE A 145 12.96 13.19 14.63
N ALA A 146 13.14 14.08 13.65
CA ALA A 146 13.60 15.44 13.89
C ALA A 146 12.59 16.25 14.73
N TYR A 147 11.29 16.02 14.53
CA TYR A 147 10.23 16.71 15.25
C TYR A 147 9.91 16.08 16.61
N PHE A 148 9.64 14.77 16.67
CA PHE A 148 9.18 14.11 17.90
C PHE A 148 10.30 13.59 18.79
N SER A 149 11.56 13.51 18.33
CA SER A 149 12.63 12.69 18.93
C SER A 149 12.34 11.17 18.90
N PRO A 150 13.37 10.30 18.84
CA PRO A 150 13.21 8.84 18.82
C PRO A 150 12.48 8.27 20.03
N ASP A 151 12.60 8.89 21.20
CA ASP A 151 11.98 8.37 22.43
C ASP A 151 10.49 8.74 22.48
N SER A 152 10.14 9.99 22.14
CA SER A 152 8.75 10.45 22.27
C SER A 152 7.87 10.03 21.09
N ILE A 153 8.43 9.67 19.94
CA ILE A 153 7.65 9.18 18.78
C ILE A 153 6.83 7.93 19.10
N THR A 154 7.30 7.11 20.06
CA THR A 154 6.63 5.88 20.51
C THR A 154 5.29 6.13 21.20
N GLN A 155 5.03 7.36 21.65
CA GLN A 155 3.77 7.76 22.28
C GLN A 155 2.64 7.99 21.25
N PHE A 156 2.99 8.05 19.97
CA PHE A 156 2.05 8.31 18.88
C PHE A 156 1.84 7.06 18.04
N ASN A 157 0.62 6.52 18.03
CA ASN A 157 0.26 5.41 17.15
C ASN A 157 0.46 5.75 15.67
N GLN A 158 0.25 7.03 15.30
CA GLN A 158 0.31 7.51 13.93
C GLN A 158 1.17 8.78 13.81
N PRO A 159 2.51 8.67 13.86
CA PRO A 159 3.39 9.81 13.96
C PRO A 159 3.23 10.78 12.78
N VAL A 160 3.15 10.27 11.55
CA VAL A 160 2.98 11.07 10.34
C VAL A 160 1.69 11.89 10.39
N LEU A 161 0.55 11.28 10.76
CA LEU A 161 -0.71 12.00 10.83
C LEU A 161 -0.74 13.03 11.97
N ASN A 162 -0.08 12.74 13.10
CA ASN A 162 0.04 13.71 14.19
C ASN A 162 0.96 14.87 13.83
N LEU A 163 2.00 14.65 13.03
CA LEU A 163 2.85 15.71 12.51
C LEU A 163 2.05 16.69 11.64
N LEU A 164 1.15 16.18 10.80
CA LEU A 164 0.33 17.03 9.93
C LEU A 164 -0.67 17.92 10.69
N LYS A 165 -1.07 17.54 11.92
CA LYS A 165 -1.92 18.36 12.78
C LYS A 165 -1.24 19.63 13.27
N VAL A 166 0.10 19.65 13.29
CA VAL A 166 0.87 20.83 13.69
C VAL A 166 0.75 21.94 12.64
N ILE A 167 0.43 21.59 11.39
CA ILE A 167 0.30 22.55 10.29
C ILE A 167 -1.06 23.24 10.41
N GLU A 168 -1.09 24.36 11.13
CA GLU A 168 -2.26 25.20 11.30
C GLU A 168 -2.06 26.53 10.56
N PHE A 169 -3.00 26.90 9.69
CA PHE A 169 -3.01 28.21 9.05
C PHE A 169 -4.01 29.12 9.76
N ARG A 170 -3.69 30.42 9.87
CA ARG A 170 -4.57 31.42 10.52
C ARG A 170 -6.01 31.45 9.98
N PHE A 171 -6.25 30.96 8.76
CA PHE A 171 -7.57 30.89 8.13
C PHE A 171 -8.17 29.47 8.05
N LEU A 172 -7.40 28.43 8.38
CA LEU A 172 -7.79 27.01 8.30
C LEU A 172 -7.20 26.24 9.49
N GLU A 173 -8.00 26.03 10.53
CA GLU A 173 -7.61 25.31 11.75
C GLU A 173 -7.52 23.78 11.56
N ARG A 174 -8.22 23.20 10.57
CA ARG A 174 -8.22 21.74 10.31
C ARG A 174 -7.66 21.38 8.94
N PHE A 175 -6.48 21.91 8.63
CA PHE A 175 -5.78 21.66 7.36
C PHE A 175 -5.36 20.20 7.19
N ASP A 176 -5.06 19.52 8.30
CA ASP A 176 -4.77 18.09 8.37
C ASP A 176 -5.84 17.21 7.69
N MET A 177 -7.12 17.58 7.84
CA MET A 177 -8.23 16.87 7.21
C MET A 177 -8.25 17.00 5.69
N ILE A 178 -7.88 18.17 5.17
CA ILE A 178 -7.79 18.41 3.73
C ILE A 178 -6.63 17.57 3.17
N LEU A 179 -5.47 17.58 3.82
CA LEU A 179 -4.33 16.74 3.43
C LEU A 179 -4.68 15.25 3.46
N LEU A 180 -5.39 14.78 4.50
CA LEU A 180 -5.83 13.39 4.58
C LEU A 180 -6.79 13.02 3.43
N ALA A 181 -7.74 13.90 3.10
CA ALA A 181 -8.64 13.70 1.99
C ALA A 181 -7.91 13.69 0.63
N LEU A 182 -6.91 14.55 0.45
CA LEU A 182 -6.05 14.58 -0.75
C LEU A 182 -5.10 13.37 -0.81
N TYR A 183 -4.72 12.81 0.33
CA TYR A 183 -3.89 11.60 0.38
C TYR A 183 -4.69 10.34 0.06
N LEU A 184 -6.02 10.34 0.24
CA LEU A 184 -6.87 9.17 0.00
C LEU A 184 -6.76 8.61 -1.44
N PRO A 185 -6.75 9.41 -2.53
CA PRO A 185 -6.38 8.95 -3.87
C PRO A 185 -5.04 8.20 -3.93
N VAL A 186 -4.01 8.68 -3.23
CA VAL A 186 -2.70 8.00 -3.17
C VAL A 186 -2.87 6.59 -2.59
N VAL A 187 -3.56 6.46 -1.45
CA VAL A 187 -3.82 5.16 -0.82
C VAL A 187 -4.63 4.24 -1.75
N SER A 188 -5.56 4.81 -2.53
CA SER A 188 -6.37 4.02 -3.46
C SER A 188 -5.58 3.35 -4.57
N THR A 189 -4.43 3.91 -4.94
CA THR A 189 -3.51 3.29 -5.91
C THR A 189 -2.91 1.98 -5.40
N ALA A 190 -3.01 1.66 -4.11
CA ALA A 190 -2.58 0.38 -3.56
C ALA A 190 -3.66 -0.71 -3.61
N TRP A 191 -4.94 -0.37 -3.34
CA TRP A 191 -6.01 -1.37 -3.31
C TRP A 191 -6.69 -1.59 -4.68
N ILE A 192 -6.79 -0.57 -5.53
CA ILE A 192 -7.46 -0.69 -6.84
C ILE A 192 -6.75 -1.72 -7.75
N PRO A 193 -5.41 -1.68 -7.93
CA PRO A 193 -4.72 -2.65 -8.77
C PRO A 193 -4.82 -4.08 -8.22
N THR A 194 -4.78 -4.24 -6.90
CA THR A 194 -4.88 -5.56 -6.26
C THR A 194 -6.30 -6.14 -6.36
N ILE A 195 -7.35 -5.30 -6.27
CA ILE A 195 -8.72 -5.70 -6.62
C ILE A 195 -8.79 -6.19 -8.06
N TYR A 196 -8.21 -5.46 -9.01
CA TYR A 196 -8.18 -5.89 -10.40
C TYR A 196 -7.50 -7.26 -10.57
N CYS A 197 -6.36 -7.49 -9.93
CA CYS A 197 -5.66 -8.77 -9.97
C CYS A 197 -6.52 -9.91 -9.39
N ALA A 198 -7.19 -9.68 -8.25
CA ALA A 198 -8.08 -10.65 -7.65
C ALA A 198 -9.25 -11.01 -8.57
N VAL A 199 -9.88 -10.00 -9.16
CA VAL A 199 -11.03 -10.12 -10.05
C VAL A 199 -10.63 -10.84 -11.34
N PHE A 200 -9.54 -10.44 -11.97
CA PHE A 200 -9.04 -11.09 -13.19
C PHE A 200 -8.74 -12.57 -12.95
N CYS A 201 -8.09 -12.93 -11.84
CA CYS A 201 -7.88 -14.34 -11.49
C CYS A 201 -9.21 -15.09 -11.33
N SER A 202 -10.21 -14.48 -10.70
CA SER A 202 -11.52 -15.11 -10.51
C SER A 202 -12.31 -15.28 -11.80
N SER A 203 -12.22 -14.33 -12.74
CA SER A 203 -12.92 -14.41 -14.02
C SER A 203 -12.31 -15.49 -14.92
N GLN A 204 -10.98 -15.61 -14.93
CA GLN A 204 -10.26 -16.67 -15.65
C GLN A 204 -10.63 -18.07 -15.13
N LEU A 205 -10.71 -18.25 -13.82
CA LEU A 205 -11.13 -19.53 -13.21
C LEU A 205 -12.55 -19.93 -13.58
N LEU A 206 -13.44 -18.96 -13.79
CA LEU A 206 -14.85 -19.17 -14.12
C LEU A 206 -15.12 -19.11 -15.63
N GLY A 207 -14.07 -19.03 -16.47
CA GLY A 207 -14.18 -18.99 -17.92
C GLY A 207 -14.91 -17.75 -18.47
N LYS A 208 -15.04 -16.69 -17.66
CA LYS A 208 -15.75 -15.47 -18.05
C LYS A 208 -14.77 -14.44 -18.62
N GLN A 209 -15.11 -13.92 -19.80
CA GLN A 209 -14.32 -12.88 -20.48
C GLN A 209 -14.52 -11.49 -19.85
N ASP A 210 -15.73 -11.19 -19.35
CA ASP A 210 -16.01 -9.93 -18.67
C ASP A 210 -15.73 -10.03 -17.16
N HIS A 211 -14.77 -9.22 -16.70
CA HIS A 211 -14.36 -9.12 -15.31
C HIS A 211 -15.19 -8.07 -14.54
N SER A 212 -15.99 -7.24 -15.21
CA SER A 212 -16.74 -6.14 -14.57
C SER A 212 -17.71 -6.64 -13.48
N SER A 213 -18.43 -7.74 -13.73
CA SER A 213 -19.34 -8.34 -12.74
C SER A 213 -18.58 -8.90 -11.53
N HIS A 214 -17.37 -9.43 -11.74
CA HIS A 214 -16.53 -9.94 -10.66
C HIS A 214 -16.06 -8.82 -9.74
N VAL A 215 -15.86 -7.59 -10.25
CA VAL A 215 -15.53 -6.42 -9.43
C VAL A 215 -16.67 -6.12 -8.46
N VAL A 216 -17.90 -6.08 -8.97
CA VAL A 216 -19.10 -5.82 -8.14
C VAL A 216 -19.25 -6.88 -7.05
N ILE A 217 -19.13 -8.17 -7.42
CA ILE A 217 -19.24 -9.28 -6.46
C ILE A 217 -18.19 -9.15 -5.37
N LEU A 218 -16.92 -8.92 -5.73
CA LEU A 218 -15.85 -8.79 -4.75
C LEU A 218 -16.08 -7.60 -3.80
N LEU A 219 -16.48 -6.44 -4.33
CA LEU A 219 -16.76 -5.26 -3.51
C LEU A 219 -17.93 -5.49 -2.54
N LEU A 220 -19.02 -6.12 -3.01
CA LEU A 220 -20.15 -6.49 -2.15
C LEU A 220 -19.75 -7.48 -1.06
N LEU A 221 -18.89 -8.45 -1.38
CA LEU A 221 -18.35 -9.38 -0.37
C LEU A 221 -17.50 -8.65 0.68
N ILE A 222 -16.66 -7.69 0.27
CA ILE A 222 -15.86 -6.89 1.21
C ILE A 222 -16.77 -6.03 2.10
N ILE A 223 -17.78 -5.36 1.52
CA ILE A 223 -18.75 -4.55 2.28
C ILE A 223 -19.52 -5.44 3.27
N GLY A 224 -20.02 -6.59 2.83
CA GLY A 224 -20.75 -7.53 3.69
C GLY A 224 -19.89 -8.11 4.81
N PHE A 225 -18.63 -8.43 4.50
CA PHE A 225 -17.65 -8.86 5.51
C PHE A 225 -17.44 -7.80 6.58
N ILE A 226 -17.22 -6.54 6.18
CA ILE A 226 -16.96 -5.43 7.11
C ILE A 226 -18.21 -5.06 7.91
N PHE A 227 -19.40 -5.14 7.30
CA PHE A 227 -20.68 -4.99 8.00
C PHE A 227 -20.86 -6.03 9.10
N TRP A 228 -20.34 -7.24 8.91
CA TRP A 228 -20.44 -8.30 9.92
C TRP A 228 -19.38 -8.20 11.00
N THR A 229 -18.12 -7.92 10.63
CA THR A 229 -16.99 -8.00 11.57
C THR A 229 -16.70 -6.73 12.34
N HIS A 230 -17.01 -5.53 11.79
CA HIS A 230 -16.66 -4.24 12.38
C HIS A 230 -15.21 -4.16 12.90
N PRO A 231 -14.22 -4.23 11.99
CA PRO A 231 -12.83 -4.46 12.36
C PRO A 231 -12.26 -3.33 13.22
N SER A 232 -11.58 -3.72 14.31
CA SER A 232 -10.84 -2.84 15.21
C SER A 232 -9.39 -2.60 14.75
N TRP A 233 -8.70 -1.63 15.36
CA TRP A 233 -7.28 -1.36 15.09
C TRP A 233 -6.39 -2.59 15.34
N ASN A 234 -6.67 -3.34 16.42
CA ASN A 234 -5.89 -4.53 16.78
C ASN A 234 -6.08 -5.65 15.74
N GLU A 235 -7.30 -5.86 15.26
CA GLU A 235 -7.57 -6.85 14.22
C GLU A 235 -6.92 -6.45 12.89
N ALA A 236 -6.97 -5.16 12.54
CA ALA A 236 -6.30 -4.66 11.35
C ALA A 236 -4.79 -4.89 11.41
N GLU A 237 -4.15 -4.67 12.55
CA GLU A 237 -2.73 -4.93 12.76
C GLU A 237 -2.39 -6.43 12.60
N ILE A 238 -3.19 -7.32 13.20
CA ILE A 238 -3.03 -8.78 13.05
C ILE A 238 -3.15 -9.16 11.56
N TRP A 239 -4.13 -8.62 10.85
CA TRP A 239 -4.31 -8.91 9.43
C TRP A 239 -3.15 -8.38 8.57
N GLN A 240 -2.57 -7.23 8.92
CA GLN A 240 -1.35 -6.72 8.28
C GLN A 240 -0.16 -7.64 8.50
N GLN A 241 0.03 -8.16 9.72
CA GLN A 241 1.12 -9.10 10.02
C GLN A 241 0.96 -10.41 9.24
N VAL A 242 -0.26 -10.96 9.21
CA VAL A 242 -0.58 -12.16 8.42
C VAL A 242 -0.32 -11.91 6.93
N LEU A 243 -0.77 -10.77 6.41
CA LEU A 243 -0.54 -10.39 5.02
C LEU A 243 0.95 -10.22 4.70
N SER A 244 1.73 -9.66 5.63
CA SER A 244 3.18 -9.48 5.46
C SER A 244 3.90 -10.82 5.39
N ASN A 245 3.60 -11.73 6.30
CA ASN A 245 4.18 -13.06 6.29
C ASN A 245 3.78 -13.84 5.01
N ALA A 246 2.51 -13.75 4.61
CA ALA A 246 2.03 -14.35 3.36
C ALA A 246 2.69 -13.72 2.12
N GLY A 247 2.88 -12.40 2.11
CA GLY A 247 3.50 -11.65 1.03
C GLY A 247 4.98 -11.98 0.86
N LEU A 248 5.72 -12.17 1.95
CA LEU A 248 7.09 -12.68 1.89
C LEU A 248 7.16 -14.10 1.31
N GLY A 249 6.28 -14.98 1.80
CA GLY A 249 6.17 -16.34 1.27
C GLY A 249 5.90 -16.30 -0.23
N LEU A 250 4.89 -15.56 -0.65
CA LEU A 250 4.55 -15.42 -2.06
C LEU A 250 5.73 -14.85 -2.86
N THR A 251 6.38 -13.79 -2.38
CA THR A 251 7.32 -13.08 -3.24
C THR A 251 8.69 -13.72 -3.32
N TYR A 252 9.15 -14.39 -2.26
CA TYR A 252 10.45 -15.06 -2.27
C TYR A 252 10.35 -16.54 -2.66
N ILE A 253 9.30 -17.24 -2.22
CA ILE A 253 9.17 -18.69 -2.49
C ILE A 253 8.65 -18.94 -3.90
N LEU A 254 7.69 -18.14 -4.39
CA LEU A 254 7.07 -18.38 -5.70
C LEU A 254 8.05 -18.27 -6.88
N PRO A 255 8.96 -17.28 -6.96
CA PRO A 255 9.96 -17.25 -8.01
C PRO A 255 10.91 -18.45 -7.98
N ILE A 256 11.28 -18.92 -6.78
CA ILE A 256 12.14 -20.11 -6.63
C ILE A 256 11.42 -21.36 -7.14
N ILE A 257 10.14 -21.54 -6.78
CA ILE A 257 9.34 -22.67 -7.26
C ILE A 257 9.16 -22.61 -8.77
N LEU A 258 8.84 -21.43 -9.33
CA LEU A 258 8.70 -21.26 -10.78
C LEU A 258 10.01 -21.54 -11.51
N TRP A 259 11.14 -21.08 -10.96
CA TRP A 259 12.45 -21.34 -11.52
C TRP A 259 12.78 -22.84 -11.53
N LEU A 260 12.54 -23.54 -10.40
CA LEU A 260 12.70 -24.99 -10.31
C LEU A 260 11.79 -25.72 -11.30
N TYR A 261 10.53 -25.32 -11.44
CA TYR A 261 9.60 -25.89 -12.41
C TYR A 261 10.07 -25.70 -13.85
N CYS A 262 10.52 -24.49 -14.22
CA CYS A 262 11.07 -24.21 -15.55
C CYS A 262 12.30 -25.06 -15.84
N CYS A 263 13.24 -25.16 -14.90
CA CYS A 263 14.43 -26.01 -15.04
C CYS A 263 14.07 -27.50 -15.22
N LEU A 264 13.10 -28.01 -14.46
CA LEU A 264 12.62 -29.38 -14.61
C LEU A 264 11.94 -29.59 -15.96
N TYR A 265 11.08 -28.66 -16.38
CA TYR A 265 10.37 -28.72 -17.65
C TYR A 265 11.34 -28.71 -18.85
N GLU A 266 12.35 -27.84 -18.83
CA GLU A 266 13.40 -27.80 -19.86
C GLU A 266 14.19 -29.11 -19.93
N LYS A 267 14.55 -29.68 -18.77
CA LYS A 267 15.25 -30.96 -18.68
C LYS A 267 14.42 -32.12 -19.24
N PHE A 268 13.12 -32.17 -18.93
CA PHE A 268 12.19 -33.16 -19.49
C PHE A 268 11.94 -32.98 -20.99
N ARG A 269 11.97 -31.74 -21.50
CA ARG A 269 11.81 -31.45 -22.93
C ARG A 269 13.08 -31.81 -23.72
N GLN A 270 14.27 -31.55 -23.18
CA GLN A 270 15.54 -31.96 -23.80
C GLN A 270 15.69 -33.49 -23.86
N GLY A 271 15.21 -34.21 -22.83
CA GLY A 271 15.20 -35.68 -22.82
C GLY A 271 14.16 -36.36 -23.75
N ARG A 272 13.26 -35.61 -24.40
CA ARG A 272 12.34 -36.14 -25.44
C ARG A 272 12.82 -35.92 -26.88
N ILE A 273 13.90 -35.14 -27.07
CA ILE A 273 14.44 -34.81 -28.42
C ILE A 273 15.69 -35.68 -28.71
N HIS A 274 16.04 -36.61 -27.83
CA HIS A 274 17.03 -37.68 -28.04
C HIS A 274 16.35 -39.02 -27.81
#